data_AF-A0A174R663-F1
#
_entry.id   AF-A0A174R663-F1
#
_cell.length_a   1.000
_cell.length_b   1.000
_cell.length_c   1.000
_cell.angle_alpha   90.00
_cell.angle_beta   90.00
_cell.angle_gamma   90.00
#
_symmetry.space_group_name_H-M   'P 1'
#
loop_
_entity.id
_entity.type
_entity.pdbx_description
1 polymer ?
#
loop_
_entity_poly.entity_id
_entity_poly.type
_entity_poly.pdbx_seq_one_letter_code
_entity_poly.pdbx_strand_id
1 'polypeptide(L)'
;MKKISFLAVILLLSVSAFAILPPGNVQATFKKMYPKANGVAWSQDDGYYCANFVMNGFTKNVWFNTQAQWQMTQTDLVSLDRVTPTVYNAFVSGPYASWAVNDVTMVEFPKWQAIIVIKVGQDNVDIKYQLFYSPQGMLLKTRNVSYMYDILGPGTFL
;
A
#
# COMPACT_ATOMS: atom_id res chain seq x y z
N MET A 1 16.30 39.96 -28.82
CA MET A 1 15.10 40.07 -27.94
C MET A 1 14.25 38.81 -28.08
N LYS A 2 13.74 38.32 -26.94
CA LYS A 2 12.76 37.23 -26.74
C LYS A 2 13.25 35.79 -27.02
N LYS A 3 13.78 35.15 -25.96
CA LYS A 3 13.76 33.68 -25.83
C LYS A 3 12.38 33.29 -25.29
N ILE A 4 11.58 32.60 -26.10
CA ILE A 4 10.31 32.03 -25.65
C ILE A 4 10.65 30.68 -25.03
N SER A 5 10.55 30.59 -23.72
CA SER A 5 10.68 29.35 -22.96
C SER A 5 9.40 28.54 -23.13
N PHE A 6 9.48 27.37 -23.77
CA PHE A 6 8.40 26.39 -23.76
C PHE A 6 8.46 25.63 -22.43
N LEU A 7 7.71 26.12 -21.45
CA LEU A 7 7.38 25.35 -20.25
C LEU A 7 6.28 24.35 -20.65
N ALA A 8 6.67 23.12 -21.00
CA ALA A 8 5.72 22.03 -21.13
C ALA A 8 5.27 21.63 -19.72
N VAL A 9 4.13 22.18 -19.29
CA VAL A 9 3.38 21.67 -18.13
C VAL A 9 2.81 20.32 -18.54
N ILE A 10 3.53 19.24 -18.22
CA ILE A 10 3.00 17.88 -18.32
C ILE A 10 2.00 17.74 -17.17
N LEU A 11 0.73 17.95 -17.51
CA LEU A 11 -0.40 17.61 -16.67
C LEU A 11 -0.34 16.09 -16.41
N LEU A 12 0.12 15.69 -15.22
CA LEU A 12 -0.03 14.31 -14.76
C LEU A 12 -1.52 14.00 -14.81
N LEU A 13 -1.91 13.12 -15.74
CA LEU A 13 -3.23 12.52 -15.76
C LEU A 13 -3.39 11.74 -14.46
N SER A 14 -3.90 12.41 -13.43
CA SER A 14 -4.48 11.74 -12.27
C SER A 14 -5.60 10.88 -12.83
N VAL A 15 -5.42 9.57 -12.79
CA VAL A 15 -6.52 8.64 -13.04
C VAL A 15 -7.53 9.00 -11.96
N SER A 16 -8.57 9.74 -12.34
CA SER A 16 -9.67 10.02 -11.46
C SER A 16 -10.35 8.68 -11.27
N ALA A 17 -10.00 7.99 -10.19
CA ALA A 17 -10.75 6.84 -9.74
C ALA A 17 -12.16 7.35 -9.51
N PHE A 18 -13.07 7.06 -10.44
CA PHE A 18 -14.48 7.32 -10.23
C PHE A 18 -14.83 6.57 -8.95
N ALA A 19 -15.26 7.30 -7.93
CA ALA A 19 -15.78 6.70 -6.72
C ALA A 19 -16.92 5.78 -7.13
N ILE A 20 -16.69 4.47 -7.07
CA ILE A 20 -17.71 3.48 -7.40
C ILE A 20 -18.56 3.23 -6.16
N LEU A 21 -19.83 2.89 -6.36
CA LEU A 21 -20.63 2.31 -5.30
C LEU A 21 -20.49 0.78 -5.40
N PRO A 22 -19.79 0.10 -4.47
CA PRO A 22 -19.65 -1.35 -4.54
C PRO A 22 -20.99 -2.05 -4.26
N PRO A 23 -21.13 -3.35 -4.58
CA PRO A 23 -22.31 -4.14 -4.26
C PRO A 23 -22.71 -4.06 -2.78
N GLY A 24 -24.02 -4.12 -2.49
CA GLY A 24 -24.54 -3.94 -1.12
C GLY A 24 -24.01 -4.98 -0.11
N ASN A 25 -23.74 -6.21 -0.54
CA ASN A 25 -23.11 -7.24 0.29
C ASN A 25 -21.66 -6.88 0.67
N VAL A 26 -20.86 -6.30 -0.25
CA VAL A 26 -19.50 -5.81 0.03
C VAL A 26 -19.55 -4.69 1.08
N GLN A 27 -20.47 -3.74 0.92
CA GLN A 27 -20.67 -2.67 1.90
C GLN A 27 -21.05 -3.22 3.28
N ALA A 28 -21.95 -4.20 3.33
CA ALA A 28 -22.39 -4.83 4.57
C ALA A 28 -21.25 -5.59 5.27
N THR A 29 -20.44 -6.37 4.53
CA THR A 29 -19.25 -7.04 5.09
C THR A 29 -18.28 -6.00 5.64
N PHE A 30 -17.97 -4.95 4.88
CA PHE A 30 -17.09 -3.88 5.32
C PHE A 30 -17.60 -3.21 6.61
N LYS A 31 -18.89 -2.85 6.66
CA LYS A 31 -19.47 -2.19 7.84
C LYS A 31 -19.47 -3.10 9.07
N LYS A 32 -19.58 -4.43 8.88
CA LYS A 32 -19.44 -5.40 9.97
C LYS A 32 -18.01 -5.43 10.52
N MET A 33 -17.00 -5.37 9.66
CA MET A 33 -15.59 -5.34 10.09
C MET A 33 -15.20 -4.00 10.72
N TYR A 34 -15.69 -2.89 10.16
CA TYR A 34 -15.33 -1.53 10.55
C TYR A 34 -16.57 -0.67 10.82
N PRO A 35 -17.35 -0.96 11.90
CA PRO A 35 -18.62 -0.29 12.16
C PRO A 35 -18.49 1.21 12.40
N LYS A 36 -17.31 1.66 12.85
CA LYS A 36 -17.02 3.08 13.12
C LYS A 36 -16.32 3.80 11.95
N ALA A 37 -16.01 3.11 10.85
CA ALA A 37 -15.44 3.78 9.69
C ALA A 37 -16.43 4.78 9.08
N ASN A 38 -15.90 5.93 8.68
CA ASN A 38 -16.58 7.01 7.98
C ASN A 38 -15.70 7.49 6.82
N GLY A 39 -16.25 8.33 5.93
CA GLY A 39 -15.49 8.91 4.83
C GLY A 39 -14.83 7.87 3.91
N VAL A 40 -15.48 6.74 3.68
CA VAL A 40 -14.91 5.61 2.92
C VAL A 40 -14.95 5.93 1.43
N ALA A 41 -13.77 5.98 0.81
CA ALA A 41 -13.63 6.02 -0.64
C ALA A 41 -13.56 4.60 -1.19
N TRP A 42 -14.31 4.35 -2.26
CA TRP A 42 -14.39 3.03 -2.87
C TRP A 42 -13.80 3.04 -4.28
N SER A 43 -12.99 2.03 -4.57
CA SER A 43 -12.43 1.76 -5.90
C SER A 43 -12.51 0.27 -6.21
N GLN A 44 -12.19 -0.08 -7.45
CA GLN A 44 -12.04 -1.46 -7.89
C GLN A 44 -10.73 -1.62 -8.65
N ASP A 45 -10.11 -2.77 -8.48
CA ASP A 45 -8.91 -3.18 -9.21
C ASP A 45 -8.84 -4.70 -9.31
N ASP A 46 -8.43 -5.23 -10.47
CA ASP A 46 -8.36 -6.67 -10.78
C ASP A 46 -9.58 -7.50 -10.32
N GLY A 47 -10.78 -6.92 -10.36
CA GLY A 47 -12.02 -7.56 -9.95
C GLY A 47 -12.29 -7.56 -8.43
N TYR A 48 -11.44 -6.93 -7.63
CA TYR A 48 -11.61 -6.73 -6.19
C TYR A 48 -12.10 -5.32 -5.86
N TYR A 49 -12.94 -5.21 -4.83
CA TYR A 49 -13.40 -3.92 -4.30
C TYR A 49 -12.51 -3.47 -3.15
N CYS A 50 -12.04 -2.23 -3.21
CA CYS A 50 -11.21 -1.62 -2.17
C CYS A 50 -11.99 -0.55 -1.41
N ALA A 51 -12.04 -0.69 -0.09
CA ALA A 51 -12.46 0.37 0.82
C ALA A 51 -11.23 1.10 1.37
N ASN A 52 -11.06 2.36 0.98
CA ASN A 52 -10.04 3.27 1.51
C ASN A 52 -10.63 4.20 2.57
N PHE A 53 -10.03 4.24 3.76
CA PHE A 53 -10.50 5.07 4.87
C PHE A 53 -9.40 5.26 5.91
N VAL A 54 -9.59 6.22 6.82
CA VAL A 54 -8.71 6.41 7.98
C VAL A 54 -9.34 5.81 9.23
N MET A 55 -8.56 5.07 10.01
CA MET A 55 -8.98 4.57 11.31
C MET A 55 -7.81 4.57 12.29
N ASN A 56 -8.04 5.13 13.48
CA ASN A 56 -7.04 5.26 14.54
C ASN A 56 -5.75 5.97 14.06
N GLY A 57 -5.88 6.95 13.17
CA GLY A 57 -4.76 7.72 12.63
C GLY A 57 -4.02 7.06 11.46
N PHE A 58 -4.43 5.87 11.01
CA PHE A 58 -3.79 5.16 9.91
C PHE A 58 -4.72 5.06 8.70
N THR A 59 -4.17 5.27 7.50
CA THR A 59 -4.85 4.95 6.26
C THR A 59 -4.93 3.44 6.09
N LYS A 60 -6.11 2.95 5.73
CA LYS A 60 -6.37 1.53 5.46
C LYS A 60 -6.97 1.34 4.08
N ASN A 61 -6.52 0.28 3.40
CA ASN A 61 -7.15 -0.25 2.19
C ASN A 61 -7.61 -1.68 2.47
N VAL A 62 -8.92 -1.93 2.41
CA VAL A 62 -9.50 -3.24 2.69
C VAL A 62 -10.12 -3.81 1.43
N TRP A 63 -9.67 -4.98 1.03
CA TRP A 63 -9.98 -5.59 -0.25
C TRP A 63 -10.96 -6.75 -0.09
N PHE A 64 -11.98 -6.76 -0.94
CA PHE A 64 -13.03 -7.79 -0.99
C PHE A 64 -13.15 -8.37 -2.40
N ASN A 65 -13.38 -9.68 -2.50
CA ASN A 65 -13.74 -10.29 -3.79
C ASN A 65 -15.23 -10.04 -4.14
N THR A 66 -15.66 -10.50 -5.31
CA THR A 66 -17.04 -10.33 -5.81
C THR A 66 -18.09 -11.05 -4.96
N GLN A 67 -17.70 -12.03 -4.15
CA GLN A 67 -18.54 -12.70 -3.16
C GLN A 67 -18.56 -11.98 -1.80
N ALA A 68 -18.04 -10.76 -1.71
CA ALA A 68 -17.93 -9.96 -0.48
C ALA A 68 -17.11 -10.62 0.63
N GLN A 69 -16.16 -11.49 0.27
CA GLN A 69 -15.21 -12.08 1.21
C GLN A 69 -13.96 -11.19 1.31
N TRP A 70 -13.54 -10.88 2.52
CA TRP A 70 -12.29 -10.15 2.79
C TRP A 70 -11.07 -10.94 2.30
N GLN A 71 -10.19 -10.27 1.57
CA GLN A 71 -9.01 -10.88 0.94
C GLN A 71 -7.70 -10.34 1.52
N MET A 72 -7.61 -9.04 1.76
CA MET A 72 -6.49 -8.45 2.47
C MET A 72 -6.85 -7.10 3.09
N THR A 73 -6.15 -6.72 4.16
CA THR A 73 -6.15 -5.37 4.73
C THR A 73 -4.73 -4.83 4.68
N GLN A 74 -4.60 -3.62 4.18
CA GLN A 74 -3.35 -2.88 4.19
C GLN A 74 -3.49 -1.74 5.19
N THR A 75 -2.51 -1.61 6.08
CA THR A 75 -2.41 -0.48 7.00
C THR A 75 -1.12 0.24 6.70
N ASP A 76 -1.24 1.49 6.27
CA ASP A 76 -0.12 2.41 6.11
C ASP A 76 0.41 2.75 7.50
N LEU A 77 1.60 2.26 7.83
CA LEU A 77 2.30 2.54 9.09
C LEU A 77 3.21 3.76 8.98
N VAL A 78 3.45 4.25 7.75
CA VAL A 78 4.30 5.39 7.38
C VAL A 78 5.80 5.17 7.65
N SER A 79 6.16 4.64 8.83
CA SER A 79 7.53 4.66 9.33
C SER A 79 7.91 3.39 10.10
N LEU A 80 9.22 3.16 10.18
CA LEU A 80 9.80 1.93 10.73
C LEU A 80 9.64 1.80 12.25
N ASP A 81 9.46 2.89 12.99
CA ASP A 81 9.20 2.87 14.44
C ASP A 81 7.85 2.22 14.80
N ARG A 82 6.98 2.01 13.82
CA ARG A 82 5.67 1.37 13.99
C ARG A 82 5.69 -0.14 13.77
N VAL A 83 6.80 -0.73 13.31
CA VAL A 83 6.93 -2.18 13.17
C VAL A 83 7.39 -2.83 14.48
N THR A 84 7.34 -4.16 14.54
CA THR A 84 7.86 -4.90 15.70
C THR A 84 9.39 -4.77 15.79
N PRO A 85 9.98 -4.88 17.00
CA PRO A 85 11.44 -4.89 17.16
C PRO A 85 12.12 -5.95 16.30
N THR A 86 11.48 -7.10 16.08
CA THR A 86 12.01 -8.18 15.24
C THR A 86 12.19 -7.74 13.79
N VAL A 87 11.18 -7.12 13.19
CA VAL A 87 11.26 -6.62 11.80
C VAL A 87 12.21 -5.43 11.72
N TYR A 88 12.15 -4.52 12.70
CA TYR A 88 13.08 -3.39 12.80
C TYR A 88 14.54 -3.87 12.77
N ASN A 89 14.89 -4.80 13.67
CA ASN A 89 16.26 -5.33 13.78
C ASN A 89 16.71 -6.06 12.51
N ALA A 90 15.80 -6.80 11.87
CA ALA A 90 16.09 -7.45 10.59
C ALA A 90 16.33 -6.46 9.45
N PHE A 91 15.60 -5.33 9.43
CA PHE A 91 15.83 -4.27 8.46
C PHE A 91 17.18 -3.58 8.67
N VAL A 92 17.46 -3.10 9.90
CA VAL A 92 18.67 -2.31 10.18
C VAL A 92 19.98 -3.11 10.16
N SER A 93 19.90 -4.45 10.18
CA SER A 93 21.05 -5.34 9.97
C SER A 93 21.17 -5.82 8.51
N GLY A 94 20.19 -5.51 7.66
CA GLY A 94 20.10 -5.97 6.29
C GLY A 94 20.86 -5.09 5.28
N PRO A 95 20.91 -5.52 4.00
CA PRO A 95 21.65 -4.81 2.95
C PRO A 95 21.07 -3.44 2.58
N TYR A 96 19.84 -3.15 3.01
CA TYR A 96 19.13 -1.88 2.75
C TYR A 96 19.11 -0.95 3.97
N ALA A 97 19.84 -1.26 5.04
CA ALA A 97 19.79 -0.51 6.30
C ALA A 97 20.15 0.98 6.14
N SER A 98 21.02 1.31 5.18
CA SER A 98 21.42 2.70 4.88
C SER A 98 20.50 3.41 3.90
N TRP A 99 19.49 2.74 3.36
CA TRP A 99 18.58 3.32 2.37
C TRP A 99 17.46 4.10 3.08
N ALA A 100 17.00 5.18 2.44
CA ALA A 100 15.91 5.98 2.96
C ALA A 100 14.60 5.17 2.92
N VAL A 101 13.94 5.02 4.07
CA VAL A 101 12.61 4.42 4.16
C VAL A 101 11.60 5.45 3.66
N ASN A 102 10.93 5.13 2.56
CA ASN A 102 9.92 6.00 1.97
C ASN A 102 8.51 5.72 2.51
N ASP A 103 8.23 4.47 2.86
CA ASP A 103 6.93 4.04 3.36
C ASP A 103 7.02 2.67 4.04
N VAL A 104 6.08 2.36 4.93
CA VAL A 104 5.96 1.07 5.60
C VAL A 104 4.49 0.66 5.64
N THR A 105 4.17 -0.52 5.09
CA THR A 105 2.79 -1.03 5.06
C THR A 105 2.72 -2.41 5.70
N MET A 106 1.77 -2.61 6.61
CA MET A 106 1.39 -3.96 7.07
C MET A 106 0.26 -4.50 6.21
N VAL A 107 0.42 -5.72 5.70
CA VAL A 107 -0.57 -6.41 4.88
C VAL A 107 -1.02 -7.67 5.60
N GLU A 108 -2.30 -7.73 5.93
CA GLU A 108 -2.95 -8.83 6.65
C GLU A 108 -3.88 -9.59 5.72
N PHE A 109 -3.97 -10.91 5.90
CA PHE A 109 -4.77 -11.81 5.07
C PHE A 109 -5.69 -12.67 5.96
N PRO A 110 -6.79 -13.23 5.43
CA PRO A 110 -7.69 -14.09 6.19
C PRO A 110 -7.08 -15.43 6.63
N LYS A 111 -6.11 -15.95 5.86
CA LYS A 111 -5.51 -17.27 6.09
C LYS A 111 -3.99 -17.28 6.09
N TRP A 112 -3.38 -16.34 5.34
CA TRP A 112 -1.94 -16.30 5.15
C TRP A 112 -1.28 -15.45 6.24
N GLN A 113 0.00 -15.71 6.47
CA GLN A 113 0.80 -14.89 7.38
C GLN A 113 0.84 -13.44 6.88
N ALA A 114 0.75 -12.48 7.81
CA ALA A 114 0.90 -11.07 7.48
C ALA A 114 2.29 -10.76 6.89
N ILE A 115 2.38 -9.71 6.08
CA ILE A 115 3.63 -9.26 5.47
C ILE A 115 3.83 -7.79 5.84
N ILE A 116 5.06 -7.43 6.19
CA ILE A 116 5.47 -6.03 6.35
C ILE A 116 6.22 -5.65 5.08
N VAL A 117 5.72 -4.65 4.36
CA VAL A 117 6.37 -4.11 3.17
C VAL A 117 7.06 -2.82 3.55
N ILE A 118 8.39 -2.80 3.46
CA ILE A 118 9.19 -1.59 3.64
C ILE A 118 9.59 -1.10 2.25
N LYS A 119 9.16 0.10 1.88
CA LYS A 119 9.59 0.74 0.64
C LYS A 119 10.82 1.58 0.94
N VAL A 120 11.90 1.34 0.20
CA VAL A 120 13.15 2.07 0.34
C VAL A 120 13.58 2.71 -0.98
N GLY A 121 14.34 3.78 -0.89
CA GLY A 121 15.02 4.42 -2.02
C GLY A 121 16.37 5.01 -1.60
N GLN A 122 17.15 5.43 -2.58
CA GLN A 122 18.38 6.18 -2.32
C GLN A 122 18.20 7.64 -2.75
N ASP A 123 18.84 8.55 -2.03
CA ASP A 123 18.81 9.96 -2.39
C ASP A 123 19.48 10.19 -3.74
N ASN A 124 18.97 11.17 -4.50
CA ASN A 124 19.50 11.62 -5.78
C ASN A 124 19.49 10.58 -6.92
N VAL A 125 18.81 9.45 -6.75
CA VAL A 125 18.55 8.46 -7.81
C VAL A 125 17.11 7.95 -7.72
N ASP A 126 16.50 7.61 -8.86
CA ASP A 126 15.11 7.13 -8.91
C ASP A 126 14.96 5.64 -8.53
N ILE A 127 15.97 5.04 -7.88
CA ILE A 127 15.92 3.63 -7.50
C ILE A 127 15.02 3.42 -6.29
N LYS A 128 14.02 2.54 -6.42
CA LYS A 128 13.08 2.21 -5.33
C LYS A 128 12.88 0.70 -5.26
N TYR A 129 12.88 0.17 -4.05
CA TYR A 129 12.59 -1.24 -3.78
C TYR A 129 11.45 -1.39 -2.77
N GLN A 130 10.67 -2.44 -2.94
CA GLN A 130 9.86 -3.01 -1.87
C GLN A 130 10.58 -4.20 -1.28
N LEU A 131 10.67 -4.23 0.05
CA LEU A 131 11.23 -5.31 0.85
C LEU A 131 10.08 -5.96 1.61
N PHE A 132 9.84 -7.25 1.34
CA PHE A 132 8.72 -7.99 1.92
C PHE A 132 9.25 -8.82 3.08
N TYR A 133 8.90 -8.44 4.31
CA TYR A 133 9.30 -9.13 5.53
C TYR A 133 8.15 -9.96 6.11
N SER A 134 8.47 -11.12 6.66
CA SER A 134 7.56 -11.80 7.59
C SER A 134 7.54 -11.06 8.94
N PRO A 135 6.54 -11.29 9.80
CA PRO A 135 6.50 -10.70 11.14
C PRO A 135 7.65 -11.16 12.04
N GLN A 136 8.33 -12.27 11.69
CA GLN A 136 9.52 -12.79 12.35
C GLN A 136 10.82 -12.19 11.80
N GLY A 137 10.74 -11.19 10.92
CA GLY A 137 11.91 -10.49 10.39
C GLY A 137 12.63 -11.22 9.25
N MET A 138 12.05 -12.27 8.67
CA MET A 138 12.63 -12.91 7.50
C MET A 138 12.35 -12.07 6.24
N LEU A 139 13.40 -11.66 5.52
CA LEU A 139 13.25 -11.01 4.21
C LEU A 139 12.84 -12.07 3.17
N LEU A 140 11.57 -12.05 2.77
CA LEU A 140 10.97 -13.03 1.87
C LEU A 140 11.29 -12.73 0.40
N LYS A 141 11.25 -11.46 0.03
CA LYS A 141 11.38 -10.99 -1.35
C LYS A 141 11.83 -9.54 -1.39
N THR A 142 12.53 -9.18 -2.45
CA THR A 142 12.75 -7.79 -2.86
C THR A 142 12.19 -7.57 -4.26
N ARG A 143 11.62 -6.39 -4.54
CA ARG A 143 11.12 -6.04 -5.87
C ARG A 143 11.55 -4.61 -6.23
N ASN A 144 12.21 -4.43 -7.37
CA ASN A 144 12.45 -3.10 -7.92
C ASN A 144 11.12 -2.53 -8.39
N VAL A 145 10.78 -1.33 -7.89
CA VAL A 145 9.52 -0.64 -8.14
C VAL A 145 9.73 0.80 -8.63
N SER A 146 10.92 1.12 -9.15
CA SER A 146 11.29 2.47 -9.60
C SER A 146 10.28 3.08 -10.57
N TYR A 147 9.78 2.27 -11.50
CA TYR A 147 8.90 2.70 -12.58
C TYR A 147 7.58 1.93 -12.59
N MET A 148 7.21 1.37 -11.45
CA MET A 148 5.96 0.62 -11.30
C MET A 148 4.89 1.49 -10.64
N TYR A 149 3.67 1.36 -11.15
CA TYR A 149 2.46 1.86 -10.52
C TYR A 149 1.73 0.72 -9.83
N ASP A 150 0.81 1.07 -8.93
CA ASP A 150 0.02 0.11 -8.15
C ASP A 150 0.84 -1.06 -7.57
N ILE A 151 1.84 -0.71 -6.78
CA ILE A 151 2.80 -1.67 -6.23
C ILE A 151 2.28 -2.36 -4.97
N LEU A 152 1.05 -2.08 -4.56
CA LEU A 152 0.41 -2.66 -3.40
C LEU A 152 -0.98 -3.25 -3.73
N GLY A 153 -1.50 -3.12 -4.94
CA GLY A 153 -2.79 -3.71 -5.31
C GLY A 153 -2.82 -5.24 -5.39
N PRO A 154 -3.96 -5.81 -5.79
CA PRO A 154 -4.18 -7.25 -5.88
C PRO A 154 -3.08 -8.00 -6.64
N GLY A 155 -2.64 -7.50 -7.80
CA GLY A 155 -1.58 -8.13 -8.61
C GLY A 155 -0.22 -8.29 -7.90
N THR A 156 -0.04 -7.74 -6.71
CA THR A 156 1.13 -7.99 -5.86
C THR A 156 0.95 -9.14 -4.87
N PHE A 157 -0.27 -9.39 -4.38
CA PHE A 157 -0.51 -10.23 -3.20
C PHE A 157 -1.57 -11.33 -3.38
N LEU A 158 -2.50 -11.18 -4.33
CA LEU A 158 -3.69 -12.02 -4.49
C LEU A 158 -3.65 -12.84 -5.79
#